data_AF-A0A958INH2-F1
#
_entry.id   AF-A0A958INH2-F1
#
_cell.length_a   1.000
_cell.length_b   1.000
_cell.length_c   1.000
_cell.angle_alpha   90.00
_cell.angle_beta   90.00
_cell.angle_gamma   90.00
#
_symmetry.space_group_name_H-M   'P 1'
#
loop_
_entity.id
_entity.type
_entity.pdbx_description
1 polymer ?
#
loop_
_entity_poly.entity_id
_entity_poly.type
_entity_poly.pdbx_seq_one_letter_code
_entity_poly.pdbx_strand_id
1 'polypeptide(L)'
;DVYYVASGDPASPYANYSGTGNTLDTAHPTVRSLIVDSLRYWAKEMHVDGFRFDLASVFSRDSEGNVNLQQPPLFDQIASDPDLANVRLIAEPWDAAGLYQLGSSFPGQTWMQWNGHYRDTLQRFVRGDAGMVPDLMTRLYGSSDLFPDHPSQSFRPFQSVNYITSHDGSTLYDLVSYNGKHNEANGHDNQDGPTEYS
;
A
#
# COMPACT_ATOMS: atom_id res chain seq x y z
N ASP A 1 15.75 18.78 9.99
CA ASP A 1 16.24 17.38 9.98
C ASP A 1 15.55 16.53 11.05
N VAL A 2 14.22 16.52 11.09
CA VAL A 2 13.44 15.74 12.09
C VAL A 2 12.19 15.13 11.46
N TYR A 3 11.46 15.92 10.66
CA TYR A 3 10.18 15.50 10.10
C TYR A 3 10.27 14.78 8.75
N TYR A 4 11.33 15.02 7.97
CA TYR A 4 11.46 14.55 6.61
C TYR A 4 12.78 13.81 6.41
N VAL A 5 12.75 12.79 5.56
CA VAL A 5 13.95 12.06 5.13
C VAL A 5 14.79 12.97 4.24
N ALA A 6 16.07 13.15 4.58
CA ALA A 6 17.00 13.94 3.79
C ALA A 6 17.51 13.12 2.59
N SER A 7 17.67 13.76 1.43
CA SER A 7 18.23 13.10 0.23
C SER A 7 19.77 13.10 0.19
N GLY A 8 20.41 13.99 0.97
CA GLY A 8 21.83 14.30 0.86
C GLY A 8 22.21 15.21 -0.33
N ASP A 9 21.26 15.57 -1.21
CA ASP A 9 21.46 16.49 -2.32
C ASP A 9 20.98 17.91 -1.97
N PRO A 10 21.85 18.93 -1.92
CA PRO A 10 21.46 20.31 -1.66
C PRO A 10 20.45 20.90 -2.66
N ALA A 11 20.41 20.40 -3.91
CA ALA A 11 19.47 20.86 -4.92
C ALA A 11 18.07 20.27 -4.75
N SER A 12 17.96 19.11 -4.11
CA SER A 12 16.70 18.43 -3.81
C SER A 12 16.75 17.87 -2.39
N PRO A 13 16.66 18.72 -1.34
CA PRO A 13 17.07 18.36 0.03
C PRO A 13 16.26 17.23 0.68
N TYR A 14 15.09 16.87 0.12
CA TYR A 14 14.23 15.81 0.63
C TYR A 14 14.22 14.60 -0.29
N ALA A 15 14.26 13.41 0.32
CA ALA A 15 14.01 12.18 -0.41
C ALA A 15 12.50 12.08 -0.73
N ASN A 16 12.18 11.58 -1.93
CA ASN A 16 10.81 11.54 -2.45
C ASN A 16 10.37 10.11 -2.77
N TYR A 17 10.05 9.34 -1.74
CA TYR A 17 9.54 7.97 -1.87
C TYR A 17 8.02 7.90 -2.05
N SER A 18 7.29 8.99 -1.78
CA SER A 18 5.85 9.11 -1.99
C SER A 18 5.46 9.58 -3.40
N GLY A 19 6.42 10.13 -4.16
CA GLY A 19 6.14 10.78 -5.44
C GLY A 19 5.57 12.20 -5.31
N THR A 20 5.43 12.74 -4.09
CA THR A 20 4.81 14.05 -3.81
C THR A 20 5.81 15.15 -3.41
N GLY A 21 7.11 14.88 -3.54
CA GLY A 21 8.21 15.84 -3.36
C GLY A 21 8.98 15.71 -2.05
N ASN A 22 8.47 14.97 -1.07
CA ASN A 22 9.17 14.66 0.19
C ASN A 22 8.63 13.37 0.81
N THR A 23 9.25 12.86 1.87
CA THR A 23 8.77 11.71 2.63
C THR A 23 8.98 11.96 4.11
N LEU A 24 7.96 11.71 4.93
CA LEU A 24 8.06 11.83 6.38
C LEU A 24 9.07 10.81 6.92
N ASP A 25 9.92 11.24 7.84
CA ASP A 25 10.87 10.36 8.50
C ASP A 25 10.18 9.55 9.61
N THR A 26 9.55 8.44 9.22
CA THR A 26 8.87 7.54 10.15
C THR A 26 9.81 6.72 11.03
N ALA A 27 11.14 6.81 10.82
CA ALA A 27 12.14 6.23 11.71
C ALA A 27 12.60 7.20 12.80
N HIS A 28 12.26 8.49 12.71
CA HIS A 28 12.49 9.43 13.80
C HIS A 28 11.43 9.31 14.92
N PRO A 29 11.82 9.19 16.21
CA PRO A 29 10.89 9.00 17.32
C PRO A 29 9.77 10.05 17.40
N THR A 30 10.08 11.32 17.19
CA THR A 30 9.11 12.42 17.22
C THR A 30 8.01 12.27 16.16
N VAL A 31 8.36 11.85 14.94
CA VAL A 31 7.40 11.66 13.85
C VAL A 31 6.54 10.43 14.11
N ARG A 32 7.14 9.35 14.64
CA ARG A 32 6.35 8.18 15.05
C ARG A 32 5.32 8.52 16.12
N SER A 33 5.72 9.24 17.16
CA SER A 33 4.79 9.70 18.20
C SER A 33 3.66 10.53 17.59
N LEU A 34 3.97 11.45 16.68
CA LEU A 34 2.95 12.23 15.96
C LEU A 34 1.95 11.33 15.21
N ILE A 35 2.44 10.34 14.46
CA ILE A 35 1.58 9.41 13.71
C ILE A 35 0.71 8.60 14.67
N VAL A 36 1.31 7.98 15.69
CA VAL A 36 0.59 7.14 16.65
C VAL A 36 -0.44 7.93 17.45
N ASP A 37 -0.10 9.14 17.90
CA ASP A 37 -1.03 10.02 18.60
C ASP A 37 -2.18 10.47 17.70
N SER A 38 -1.93 10.70 16.40
CA SER A 38 -2.99 10.95 15.42
C SER A 38 -3.92 9.75 15.27
N LEU A 39 -3.37 8.55 15.13
CA LEU A 39 -4.16 7.32 15.04
C LEU A 39 -5.02 7.12 16.30
N ARG A 40 -4.45 7.33 17.49
CA ARG A 40 -5.18 7.26 18.76
C ARG A 40 -6.31 8.27 18.82
N TYR A 41 -6.06 9.51 18.42
CA TYR A 41 -7.09 10.54 18.39
C TYR A 41 -8.27 10.13 17.51
N TRP A 42 -7.99 9.67 16.28
CA TRP A 42 -9.05 9.21 15.38
C TRP A 42 -9.79 7.97 15.90
N ALA A 43 -9.08 7.03 16.50
CA ALA A 43 -9.70 5.82 17.06
C ALA A 43 -10.55 6.12 18.30
N LYS A 44 -10.05 6.92 19.25
CA LYS A 44 -10.68 7.12 20.56
C LYS A 44 -11.64 8.30 20.60
N GLU A 45 -11.27 9.43 20.02
CA GLU A 45 -12.07 10.66 20.10
C GLU A 45 -13.06 10.74 18.94
N MET A 46 -12.65 10.29 17.75
CA MET A 46 -13.49 10.32 16.55
C MET A 46 -14.20 8.99 16.27
N HIS A 47 -13.92 7.95 17.07
CA HIS A 47 -14.51 6.60 16.96
C HIS A 47 -14.35 5.95 15.57
N VAL A 48 -13.19 6.14 14.94
CA VAL A 48 -12.84 5.44 13.69
C VAL A 48 -12.47 3.99 13.98
N ASP A 49 -13.09 3.04 13.26
CA ASP A 49 -12.87 1.59 13.45
C ASP A 49 -11.64 1.02 12.72
N GLY A 50 -11.02 1.81 11.84
CA GLY A 50 -9.95 1.32 10.98
C GLY A 50 -9.33 2.36 10.05
N PHE A 51 -8.16 2.03 9.55
CA PHE A 51 -7.38 2.89 8.65
C PHE A 51 -6.93 2.11 7.42
N ARG A 52 -7.03 2.74 6.24
CA ARG A 52 -6.31 2.34 5.03
C ARG A 52 -5.16 3.31 4.83
N PHE A 53 -3.94 2.80 4.94
CA PHE A 53 -2.72 3.58 4.77
C PHE A 53 -2.31 3.60 3.31
N ASP A 54 -2.24 4.80 2.78
CA ASP A 54 -1.69 5.12 1.47
C ASP A 54 -0.17 4.92 1.45
N LEU A 55 0.34 4.32 0.37
CA LEU A 55 1.76 4.01 0.17
C LEU A 55 2.47 3.47 1.44
N ALA A 56 1.85 2.52 2.13
CA ALA A 56 2.24 2.09 3.47
C ALA A 56 3.68 1.53 3.57
N SER A 57 4.28 1.14 2.45
CA SER A 57 5.69 0.71 2.41
C SER A 57 6.68 1.81 2.78
N VAL A 58 6.31 3.10 2.70
CA VAL A 58 7.18 4.19 3.18
C VAL A 58 7.51 4.06 4.66
N PHE A 59 6.65 3.42 5.47
CA PHE A 59 6.88 3.19 6.90
C PHE A 59 8.01 2.19 7.18
N SER A 60 8.43 1.43 6.16
CA SER A 60 9.57 0.52 6.24
C SER A 60 10.91 1.19 5.93
N ARG A 61 10.90 2.47 5.53
CA ARG A 61 12.14 3.22 5.25
C ARG A 61 12.73 3.83 6.52
N ASP A 62 14.04 3.74 6.66
CA ASP A 62 14.79 4.41 7.73
C ASP A 62 15.06 5.89 7.43
N SER A 63 15.72 6.59 8.36
CA SER A 63 16.06 8.02 8.24
C SER A 63 17.05 8.31 7.10
N GLU A 64 17.74 7.27 6.61
CA GLU A 64 18.62 7.30 5.44
C GLU A 64 17.90 6.84 4.15
N GLY A 65 16.64 6.42 4.25
CA GLY A 65 15.81 5.96 3.14
C GLY A 65 16.00 4.49 2.75
N ASN A 66 16.82 3.73 3.47
CA ASN A 66 16.98 2.29 3.24
C ASN A 66 15.76 1.53 3.75
N VAL A 67 15.48 0.39 3.13
CA VAL A 67 14.34 -0.45 3.50
C VAL A 67 14.73 -1.38 4.65
N ASN A 68 14.10 -1.20 5.81
CA ASN A 68 14.18 -2.10 6.96
C ASN A 68 12.92 -2.98 7.02
N LEU A 69 13.03 -4.23 6.59
CA LEU A 69 11.93 -5.21 6.62
C LEU A 69 11.85 -6.00 7.92
N GLN A 70 12.88 -5.96 8.77
CA GLN A 70 12.96 -6.86 9.92
C GLN A 70 12.06 -6.38 11.05
N GLN A 71 12.27 -5.14 11.51
CA GLN A 71 11.51 -4.50 12.59
C GLN A 71 11.49 -2.98 12.34
N PRO A 72 10.65 -2.51 11.39
CA PRO A 72 10.52 -1.09 11.14
C PRO A 72 9.78 -0.44 12.32
N PRO A 73 10.38 0.57 12.99
CA PRO A 73 9.94 1.00 14.32
C PRO A 73 8.48 1.47 14.42
N LEU A 74 7.90 2.01 13.35
CA LEU A 74 6.52 2.48 13.35
C LEU A 74 5.51 1.32 13.41
N PHE A 75 5.76 0.22 12.71
CA PHE A 75 4.87 -0.95 12.74
C PHE A 75 4.83 -1.57 14.13
N ASP A 76 5.99 -1.71 14.78
CA ASP A 76 6.08 -2.23 16.14
C ASP A 76 5.36 -1.32 17.14
N GLN A 77 5.50 0.00 16.98
CA GLN A 77 4.85 0.96 17.87
C GLN A 77 3.32 0.94 17.71
N ILE A 78 2.80 0.80 16.48
CA ILE A 78 1.36 0.63 16.24
C ILE A 78 0.86 -0.71 16.80
N ALA A 79 1.61 -1.81 16.58
CA ALA A 79 1.21 -3.15 17.01
C ALA A 79 1.22 -3.32 18.54
N SER A 80 2.09 -2.60 19.25
CA SER A 80 2.19 -2.62 20.72
C SER A 80 1.24 -1.63 21.41
N ASP A 81 0.51 -0.82 20.65
CA ASP A 81 -0.39 0.18 21.20
C ASP A 81 -1.72 -0.41 21.66
N PRO A 82 -2.08 -0.35 22.96
CA PRO A 82 -3.31 -0.94 23.46
C PRO A 82 -4.57 -0.25 22.92
N ASP A 83 -4.50 1.05 22.59
CA ASP A 83 -5.63 1.79 22.06
C ASP A 83 -5.90 1.47 20.58
N LEU A 84 -4.89 0.95 19.86
CA LEU A 84 -5.00 0.55 18.45
C LEU A 84 -5.17 -0.96 18.26
N ALA A 85 -5.11 -1.76 19.33
CA ALA A 85 -5.10 -3.23 19.26
C ALA A 85 -6.30 -3.85 18.52
N ASN A 86 -7.47 -3.19 18.55
CA ASN A 86 -8.70 -3.68 17.89
C ASN A 86 -9.06 -2.91 16.61
N VAL A 87 -8.20 -1.99 16.18
CA VAL A 87 -8.43 -1.17 14.98
C VAL A 87 -8.04 -1.99 13.74
N ARG A 88 -8.86 -1.92 12.69
CA ARG A 88 -8.55 -2.58 11.41
C ARG A 88 -7.49 -1.79 10.65
N LEU A 89 -6.39 -2.45 10.27
CA LEU A 89 -5.30 -1.80 9.53
C LEU A 89 -5.22 -2.41 8.13
N ILE A 90 -5.33 -1.58 7.10
CA ILE A 90 -5.22 -1.94 5.69
C ILE A 90 -4.04 -1.18 5.08
N ALA A 91 -3.16 -1.86 4.35
CA ALA A 91 -2.04 -1.25 3.66
C ALA A 91 -2.24 -1.23 2.15
N GLU A 92 -1.75 -0.17 1.53
CA GLU A 92 -1.21 -0.20 0.18
C GLU A 92 0.28 -0.61 0.26
N PRO A 93 0.64 -1.87 -0.01
CA PRO A 93 1.96 -2.42 0.31
C PRO A 93 3.00 -2.13 -0.79
N TRP A 94 3.06 -0.89 -1.25
CA TRP A 94 4.09 -0.39 -2.15
C TRP A 94 4.35 1.10 -1.91
N ASP A 95 5.39 1.65 -2.51
CA ASP A 95 5.64 3.08 -2.57
C ASP A 95 5.88 3.57 -4.01
N ALA A 96 5.96 4.89 -4.19
CA ALA A 96 6.13 5.50 -5.51
C ALA A 96 7.56 5.42 -6.05
N ALA A 97 8.53 5.00 -5.23
CA ALA A 97 9.93 4.81 -5.63
C ALA A 97 10.23 3.37 -6.10
N GLY A 98 9.20 2.53 -6.26
CA GLY A 98 9.31 1.19 -6.81
C GLY A 98 9.48 0.08 -5.76
N LEU A 99 9.31 0.39 -4.48
CA LEU A 99 9.24 -0.65 -3.45
C LEU A 99 7.90 -1.37 -3.54
N TYR A 100 7.93 -2.69 -3.62
CA TYR A 100 6.73 -3.53 -3.68
C TYR A 100 6.83 -4.65 -2.64
N GLN A 101 5.92 -4.67 -1.68
CA GLN A 101 5.99 -5.51 -0.48
C GLN A 101 4.74 -6.39 -0.27
N LEU A 102 3.85 -6.49 -1.25
CA LEU A 102 2.61 -7.26 -1.14
C LEU A 102 2.85 -8.72 -0.67
N GLY A 103 2.05 -9.17 0.29
CA GLY A 103 2.10 -10.51 0.85
C GLY A 103 3.03 -10.61 2.06
N SER A 104 3.79 -11.71 2.11
CA SER A 104 4.65 -12.05 3.26
C SER A 104 5.87 -11.14 3.46
N SER A 105 6.21 -10.32 2.46
CA SER A 105 7.27 -9.31 2.56
C SER A 105 6.87 -8.05 3.31
N PHE A 106 5.57 -7.83 3.57
CA PHE A 106 5.09 -6.65 4.26
C PHE A 106 5.33 -6.77 5.78
N PRO A 107 5.99 -5.81 6.45
CA PRO A 107 6.30 -5.92 7.88
C PRO A 107 5.08 -5.98 8.82
N GLY A 108 3.93 -5.43 8.40
CA GLY A 108 2.70 -5.42 9.19
C GLY A 108 1.99 -6.77 9.22
N GLN A 109 2.41 -7.68 10.10
CA GLN A 109 1.90 -9.06 10.15
C GLN A 109 0.38 -9.19 10.36
N THR A 110 -0.26 -8.25 11.05
CA THR A 110 -1.71 -8.25 11.31
C THR A 110 -2.51 -7.44 10.29
N TRP A 111 -1.82 -6.77 9.36
CA TRP A 111 -2.43 -5.82 8.45
C TRP A 111 -3.04 -6.57 7.26
N MET A 112 -4.22 -6.11 6.85
CA MET A 112 -4.78 -6.49 5.56
C MET A 112 -4.08 -5.66 4.48
N GLN A 113 -4.02 -6.17 3.25
CA GLN A 113 -3.24 -5.58 2.17
C GLN A 113 -4.08 -5.54 0.90
N TRP A 114 -4.10 -4.39 0.23
CA TRP A 114 -4.68 -4.26 -1.10
C TRP A 114 -3.95 -5.16 -2.09
N ASN A 115 -4.66 -6.15 -2.63
CA ASN A 115 -4.08 -7.14 -3.53
C ASN A 115 -4.16 -6.66 -4.99
N GLY A 116 -3.16 -5.88 -5.41
CA GLY A 116 -3.02 -5.44 -6.81
C GLY A 116 -2.90 -6.60 -7.80
N HIS A 117 -2.25 -7.72 -7.40
CA HIS A 117 -2.19 -8.90 -8.26
C HIS A 117 -3.57 -9.52 -8.52
N TYR A 118 -4.48 -9.52 -7.53
CA TYR A 118 -5.86 -9.96 -7.72
C TYR A 118 -6.57 -9.11 -8.76
N ARG A 119 -6.50 -7.77 -8.60
CA ARG A 119 -7.05 -6.80 -9.54
C ARG A 119 -6.57 -7.06 -10.96
N ASP A 120 -5.26 -7.04 -11.16
CA ASP A 120 -4.65 -7.14 -12.49
C ASP A 120 -4.95 -8.49 -13.16
N THR A 121 -4.89 -9.58 -12.39
CA THR A 121 -5.19 -10.92 -12.92
C THR A 121 -6.65 -11.02 -13.39
N LEU A 122 -7.59 -10.51 -12.59
CA LEU A 122 -9.00 -10.59 -12.92
C LEU A 122 -9.34 -9.73 -14.14
N GLN A 123 -8.79 -8.51 -14.22
CA GLN A 123 -8.95 -7.63 -15.38
C GLN A 123 -8.40 -8.29 -16.65
N ARG A 124 -7.18 -8.82 -16.60
CA ARG A 124 -6.54 -9.53 -17.74
C ARG A 124 -7.32 -10.77 -18.17
N PHE A 125 -7.84 -11.54 -17.22
CA PHE A 125 -8.67 -12.70 -17.52
C PHE A 125 -9.95 -12.31 -18.25
N VAL A 126 -10.66 -11.27 -17.80
CA VAL A 126 -11.90 -10.79 -18.43
C VAL A 126 -11.65 -10.17 -19.81
N ARG A 127 -10.53 -9.44 -19.98
CA ARG A 127 -10.07 -8.94 -21.28
C ARG A 127 -9.81 -10.06 -22.29
N GLY A 128 -9.55 -11.28 -21.82
CA GLY A 128 -9.29 -12.45 -22.66
C GLY A 128 -7.82 -12.71 -22.94
N ASP A 129 -6.91 -12.22 -22.08
CA ASP A 129 -5.48 -12.57 -22.15
C ASP A 129 -5.29 -14.09 -22.11
N ALA A 130 -4.41 -14.62 -22.96
CA ALA A 130 -4.13 -16.04 -23.01
C ALA A 130 -3.37 -16.53 -21.77
N GLY A 131 -3.70 -17.73 -21.29
CA GLY A 131 -2.93 -18.41 -20.23
C GLY A 131 -3.25 -17.95 -18.81
N MET A 132 -4.31 -17.17 -18.57
CA MET A 132 -4.62 -16.59 -17.26
C MET A 132 -5.26 -17.55 -16.24
N VAL A 133 -5.70 -18.75 -16.66
CA VAL A 133 -6.43 -19.69 -15.78
C VAL A 133 -5.64 -20.08 -14.52
N PRO A 134 -4.35 -20.45 -14.58
CA PRO A 134 -3.59 -20.80 -13.37
C PRO A 134 -3.50 -19.65 -12.37
N ASP A 135 -3.17 -18.44 -12.85
CA ASP A 135 -3.06 -17.25 -11.99
C ASP A 135 -4.40 -16.88 -11.37
N LEU A 136 -5.48 -16.94 -12.15
CA LEU A 136 -6.84 -16.73 -11.67
C LEU A 136 -7.20 -17.71 -10.54
N MET A 137 -6.90 -18.99 -10.72
CA MET A 137 -7.20 -20.00 -9.69
C MET A 137 -6.45 -19.70 -8.39
N THR A 138 -5.19 -19.29 -8.47
CA THR A 138 -4.43 -18.82 -7.30
C THR A 138 -5.08 -17.61 -6.64
N ARG A 139 -5.52 -16.61 -7.42
CA ARG A 139 -6.19 -15.41 -6.89
C ARG A 139 -7.51 -15.74 -6.18
N LEU A 140 -8.33 -16.61 -6.79
CA LEU A 140 -9.61 -17.06 -6.23
C LEU A 140 -9.42 -17.89 -4.96
N TYR A 141 -8.33 -18.65 -4.86
CA TYR A 141 -7.96 -19.42 -3.67
C TYR A 141 -7.21 -18.59 -2.62
N GLY A 142 -7.57 -17.30 -2.49
CA GLY A 142 -7.02 -16.41 -1.46
C GLY A 142 -5.59 -15.93 -1.71
N SER A 143 -5.06 -16.09 -2.93
CA SER A 143 -3.68 -15.73 -3.28
C SER A 143 -2.64 -16.38 -2.36
N SER A 144 -2.71 -17.72 -2.25
CA SER A 144 -1.89 -18.51 -1.33
C SER A 144 -0.37 -18.42 -1.57
N ASP A 145 0.05 -17.95 -2.74
CA ASP A 145 1.44 -17.61 -3.05
C ASP A 145 1.93 -16.36 -2.32
N LEU A 146 1.02 -15.41 -2.04
CA LEU A 146 1.29 -14.17 -1.31
C LEU A 146 0.91 -14.28 0.18
N PHE A 147 -0.21 -14.95 0.47
CA PHE A 147 -0.78 -15.15 1.80
C PHE A 147 -0.89 -16.64 2.11
N PRO A 148 0.25 -17.32 2.36
CA PRO A 148 0.29 -18.77 2.50
C PRO A 148 -0.46 -19.24 3.74
N ASP A 149 -1.39 -20.18 3.53
CA ASP A 149 -2.19 -20.81 4.58
C ASP A 149 -1.47 -22.03 5.18
N HIS A 150 -0.23 -21.80 5.65
CA HIS A 150 0.55 -22.82 6.35
C HIS A 150 0.64 -22.51 7.85
N PRO A 151 0.51 -23.51 8.74
CA PRO A 151 0.55 -23.29 10.19
C PRO A 151 1.83 -22.62 10.71
N SER A 152 2.94 -22.75 9.98
CA SER A 152 4.24 -22.13 10.31
C SER A 152 4.35 -20.66 9.90
N GLN A 153 3.39 -20.13 9.16
CA GLN A 153 3.40 -18.75 8.70
C GLN A 153 2.39 -17.91 9.50
N SER A 154 2.69 -16.62 9.68
CA SER A 154 1.79 -15.68 10.36
C SER A 154 0.65 -15.18 9.46
N PHE A 155 0.86 -15.19 8.14
CA PHE A 155 -0.11 -14.62 7.20
C PHE A 155 -1.31 -15.54 6.95
N ARG A 156 -2.46 -14.95 6.66
CA ARG A 156 -3.73 -15.65 6.45
C ARG A 156 -4.48 -15.11 5.23
N PRO A 157 -5.30 -15.94 4.55
CA PRO A 157 -6.04 -15.51 3.37
C PRO A 157 -6.93 -14.28 3.57
N PHE A 158 -7.47 -14.05 4.78
CA PHE A 158 -8.32 -12.88 5.05
C PHE A 158 -7.56 -11.54 4.98
N GLN A 159 -6.22 -11.57 5.00
CA GLN A 159 -5.41 -10.36 4.83
C GLN A 159 -5.38 -9.86 3.39
N SER A 160 -5.81 -10.69 2.42
CA SER A 160 -5.95 -10.24 1.03
C SER A 160 -7.22 -9.42 0.87
N VAL A 161 -7.09 -8.11 0.65
CA VAL A 161 -8.21 -7.25 0.22
C VAL A 161 -8.30 -7.33 -1.29
N ASN A 162 -9.22 -8.16 -1.77
CA ASN A 162 -9.47 -8.37 -3.19
C ASN A 162 -10.38 -7.26 -3.74
N TYR A 163 -9.99 -6.67 -4.87
CA TYR A 163 -10.75 -5.63 -5.54
C TYR A 163 -10.50 -5.67 -7.05
N ILE A 164 -11.42 -5.11 -7.83
CA ILE A 164 -11.35 -5.05 -9.31
C ILE A 164 -11.05 -3.63 -9.79
N THR A 165 -11.61 -2.64 -9.10
CA THR A 165 -11.42 -1.21 -9.37
C THR A 165 -11.33 -0.47 -8.04
N SER A 166 -10.66 0.67 -8.01
CA SER A 166 -10.57 1.55 -6.85
C SER A 166 -10.82 3.00 -7.26
N HIS A 167 -10.38 3.96 -6.44
CA HIS A 167 -10.34 5.37 -6.84
C HIS A 167 -9.17 5.67 -7.77
N ASP A 168 -8.17 4.78 -7.83
CA ASP A 168 -7.08 4.85 -8.78
C ASP A 168 -7.46 4.10 -10.05
N GLY A 169 -7.30 4.76 -11.19
CA GLY A 169 -7.60 4.16 -12.49
C GLY A 169 -9.09 4.22 -12.85
N SER A 170 -9.53 3.23 -13.64
CA SER A 170 -10.86 3.20 -14.22
C SER A 170 -11.92 2.74 -13.22
N THR A 171 -13.12 3.33 -13.31
CA THR A 171 -14.30 2.75 -12.67
C THR A 171 -14.66 1.40 -13.32
N LEU A 172 -15.50 0.59 -12.67
CA LEU A 172 -15.91 -0.70 -13.25
C LEU A 172 -16.59 -0.55 -14.62
N TYR A 173 -17.33 0.54 -14.82
CA TYR A 173 -17.98 0.82 -16.11
C TYR A 173 -16.95 1.24 -17.16
N ASP A 174 -16.05 2.16 -16.80
CA ASP A 174 -15.04 2.66 -17.74
C ASP A 174 -14.04 1.57 -18.15
N LEU A 175 -13.72 0.68 -17.20
CA LEU A 175 -12.88 -0.50 -17.41
C LEU A 175 -13.39 -1.41 -18.54
N VAL A 176 -14.70 -1.44 -18.81
CA VAL A 176 -15.27 -2.23 -19.92
C VAL A 176 -15.77 -1.38 -21.09
N SER A 177 -15.54 -0.06 -21.03
CA SER A 177 -16.04 0.90 -22.02
C SER A 177 -14.93 1.61 -22.79
N TYR A 178 -13.71 1.69 -22.24
CA TYR A 178 -12.59 2.43 -22.82
C TYR A 178 -11.30 1.63 -22.79
N ASN A 179 -10.58 1.60 -23.93
CA ASN A 179 -9.27 0.93 -24.07
C ASN A 179 -8.08 1.81 -23.63
N GLY A 180 -8.32 3.07 -23.28
CA GLY A 180 -7.28 4.03 -22.91
C GLY A 180 -7.82 5.14 -22.04
N LYS A 181 -6.92 5.79 -21.31
CA LYS A 181 -7.24 6.90 -20.41
C LYS A 181 -7.59 8.18 -21.18
N HIS A 182 -8.53 8.94 -20.62
CA HIS A 182 -9.02 10.22 -21.13
C HIS A 182 -8.93 11.27 -20.02
N ASN A 183 -7.70 11.60 -19.63
CA ASN A 183 -7.39 12.52 -18.52
C ASN A 183 -7.09 13.94 -19.01
N GLU A 184 -7.46 14.31 -20.25
CA GLU A 184 -7.18 15.63 -20.83
C GLU A 184 -7.72 16.78 -19.97
N ALA A 185 -8.83 16.54 -19.25
CA ALA A 185 -9.44 17.50 -18.32
C ALA A 185 -8.51 17.89 -17.16
N ASN A 186 -7.51 17.07 -16.82
CA ASN A 186 -6.57 17.33 -15.72
C ASN A 186 -5.50 18.36 -16.11
N GLY A 187 -5.39 18.75 -17.39
CA GLY A 187 -4.48 19.79 -17.85
C GLY A 187 -3.01 19.37 -17.91
N HIS A 188 -2.73 18.06 -17.89
CA HIS A 188 -1.38 17.49 -18.00
C HIS A 188 -1.17 16.74 -19.33
N ASP A 189 -1.86 17.15 -20.39
CA ASP A 189 -1.78 16.53 -21.73
C ASP A 189 -1.96 15.00 -21.72
N ASN A 190 -2.87 14.50 -20.86
CA ASN A 190 -3.13 13.07 -20.65
C ASN A 190 -1.88 12.27 -20.20
N GLN A 191 -0.86 12.92 -19.65
CA GLN A 191 0.37 12.26 -19.19
C GLN A 191 0.20 11.63 -17.79
N ASP A 192 -0.77 12.09 -17.02
CA ASP A 192 -1.09 11.61 -15.67
C ASP A 192 -1.99 10.36 -15.68
N GLY A 193 -1.95 9.59 -14.59
CA GLY A 193 -2.71 8.35 -14.43
C GLY A 193 -2.05 7.11 -15.03
N PRO A 194 -2.34 5.92 -14.50
CA PRO A 194 -1.76 4.66 -14.96
C PRO A 194 -2.21 4.33 -16.39
N THR A 195 -1.35 3.63 -17.12
CA THR A 195 -1.76 3.05 -18.40
C THR A 195 -2.52 1.77 -18.14
N GLU A 196 -3.84 1.87 -18.14
CA GLU A 196 -4.74 0.72 -18.07
C GLU A 196 -5.15 0.33 -19.49
N TYR A 197 -4.94 -0.94 -19.81
CA TYR A 197 -5.46 -1.53 -21.03
C TYR A 197 -6.66 -2.37 -20.61
N SER A 198 -7.86 -2.05 -21.10
CA SER A 198 -9.01 -2.93 -20.97
C SER A 198 -9.10 -3.96 -22.08
#